data_AF-A0A7Y0E412-F1
#
_entry.id   AF-A0A7Y0E412-F1
#
_cell.length_a   1.000
_cell.length_b   1.000
_cell.length_c   1.000
_cell.angle_alpha   90.00
_cell.angle_beta   90.00
_cell.angle_gamma   90.00
#
_symmetry.space_group_name_H-M   'P 1'
#
loop_
_entity.id
_entity.type
_entity.pdbx_description
1 polymer ?
#
loop_
_entity_poly.entity_id
_entity_poly.type
_entity_poly.pdbx_seq_one_letter_code
_entity_poly.pdbx_strand_id
1 'polypeptide(L)'
;AGQDENVLENLEFTVTLTDGEGTEVSGAFTVDVIDDVPVATVDATSIGTADSVSVDEDDLGDGTDGSDGLSATGDLGLGSADLIKINYGADGPADAGAPTGLTAADLDYSFDLTNLPTDLTSNGDAITFTQSNGVLTATADAGGTDERPVFTVSIDPATGSYTFTLVDQMDHETANGENVEGLTFDIVGAPDAAALAEMDLDQDEIDGLAGSQVTQSFSVDIVDDIPVASVGHTENAAQLAATVDEDDLSDGTDGSQGTSV
;
A
#
# COMPACT_ATOMS: atom_id res chain seq x y z
N ALA A 1 -27.95 -8.96 -23.07
CA ALA A 1 -28.36 -8.42 -21.73
C ALA A 1 -28.81 -9.51 -20.75
N GLY A 2 -27.82 -10.25 -20.24
CA GLY A 2 -27.87 -11.23 -19.17
C GLY A 2 -26.45 -11.43 -18.62
N GLN A 3 -26.29 -12.25 -17.58
CA GLN A 3 -24.96 -12.62 -17.05
C GLN A 3 -24.44 -13.95 -17.64
N ASP A 4 -25.23 -14.55 -18.53
CA ASP A 4 -25.05 -15.91 -19.04
C ASP A 4 -25.25 -15.90 -20.55
N GLU A 5 -24.60 -16.84 -21.25
CA GLU A 5 -24.80 -17.09 -22.68
C GLU A 5 -26.29 -17.24 -22.98
N ASN A 6 -26.81 -16.36 -23.83
CA ASN A 6 -28.18 -16.43 -24.33
C ASN A 6 -28.23 -17.15 -25.68
N VAL A 7 -29.39 -17.69 -26.05
CA VAL A 7 -29.57 -18.32 -27.37
C VAL A 7 -30.76 -17.70 -28.07
N LEU A 8 -30.51 -17.14 -29.26
CA LEU A 8 -31.55 -16.81 -30.21
C LEU A 8 -31.87 -18.05 -31.05
N GLU A 9 -32.85 -18.82 -30.59
CA GLU A 9 -33.21 -20.10 -31.20
C GLU A 9 -34.16 -19.95 -32.41
N ASN A 10 -34.08 -20.93 -33.31
CA ASN A 10 -35.06 -21.20 -34.35
C ASN A 10 -35.27 -20.06 -35.36
N LEU A 11 -34.21 -19.37 -35.79
CA LEU A 11 -34.31 -18.46 -36.94
C LEU A 11 -34.64 -19.29 -38.19
N GLU A 12 -35.90 -19.25 -38.62
CA GLU A 12 -36.41 -20.04 -39.74
C GLU A 12 -36.16 -19.34 -41.09
N PHE A 13 -35.46 -20.04 -41.98
CA PHE A 13 -35.21 -19.61 -43.36
C PHE A 13 -35.95 -20.53 -44.31
N THR A 14 -36.77 -19.94 -45.19
CA THR A 14 -37.45 -20.65 -46.26
C THR A 14 -36.71 -20.43 -47.58
N VAL A 15 -36.40 -21.52 -48.29
CA VAL A 15 -35.83 -21.49 -49.63
C VAL A 15 -36.88 -22.02 -50.60
N THR A 16 -37.21 -21.20 -51.61
CA THR A 16 -38.08 -21.60 -52.73
C THR A 16 -37.23 -21.70 -53.99
N LEU A 17 -37.28 -22.85 -54.64
CA LEU A 17 -36.66 -23.10 -55.94
C LEU A 17 -37.75 -23.11 -57.00
N THR A 18 -37.58 -22.31 -58.04
CA THR A 18 -38.48 -22.27 -59.19
C THR A 18 -37.75 -22.81 -60.41
N ASP A 19 -38.34 -23.79 -61.10
CA ASP A 19 -37.77 -24.30 -62.36
C ASP A 19 -38.06 -23.35 -63.55
N GLY A 20 -37.48 -23.64 -64.71
CA GLY A 20 -37.63 -22.81 -65.91
C GLY A 20 -39.06 -22.76 -66.48
N GLU A 21 -39.96 -23.61 -66.00
CA GLU A 21 -41.37 -23.65 -66.39
C GLU A 21 -42.29 -23.01 -65.33
N GLY A 22 -41.72 -22.56 -64.21
CA GLY A 22 -42.44 -21.86 -63.14
C GLY A 22 -42.94 -22.78 -62.01
N THR A 23 -42.54 -24.06 -61.98
CA THR A 23 -42.88 -24.96 -60.85
C THR A 23 -42.03 -24.60 -59.64
N GLU A 24 -42.66 -24.44 -58.48
CA GLU A 24 -41.98 -24.13 -57.23
C GLU A 24 -41.90 -25.34 -56.29
N VAL A 25 -40.77 -25.47 -55.60
CA VAL A 25 -40.61 -26.34 -54.42
C VAL A 25 -39.98 -25.53 -53.30
N SER A 26 -40.48 -25.68 -52.08
CA SER A 26 -39.96 -24.98 -50.91
C SER A 26 -39.43 -25.96 -49.86
N GLY A 27 -38.38 -25.55 -49.15
CA GLY A 27 -37.87 -26.18 -47.94
C GLY A 27 -37.55 -25.13 -46.90
N ALA A 28 -37.48 -25.53 -45.63
CA ALA A 28 -37.08 -24.66 -44.55
C ALA A 28 -35.92 -25.28 -43.75
N PHE A 29 -35.08 -24.43 -43.17
CA PHE A 29 -34.09 -24.81 -42.19
C PHE A 29 -34.05 -23.76 -41.08
N THR A 30 -33.64 -24.17 -39.89
CA THR A 30 -33.45 -23.28 -38.75
C THR A 30 -31.97 -23.04 -38.49
N VAL A 31 -31.66 -21.89 -37.91
CA VAL A 31 -30.34 -21.54 -37.38
C VAL A 31 -30.54 -21.05 -35.95
N ASP A 32 -29.69 -21.51 -35.04
CA ASP A 32 -29.58 -20.97 -33.69
C ASP A 32 -28.34 -20.07 -33.63
N VAL A 33 -28.43 -18.95 -32.93
CA VAL A 33 -27.30 -18.05 -32.65
C VAL A 33 -27.07 -18.06 -31.14
N ILE A 34 -25.84 -18.38 -30.73
CA ILE A 34 -25.42 -18.37 -29.33
C ILE A 34 -24.67 -17.06 -29.08
N ASP A 35 -25.15 -16.33 -28.09
CA ASP A 35 -24.62 -15.10 -27.53
C ASP A 35 -23.45 -15.45 -26.60
N ASP A 36 -22.33 -14.76 -26.71
CA ASP A 36 -21.24 -14.88 -25.74
C ASP A 36 -21.36 -13.85 -24.61
N VAL A 37 -20.52 -13.98 -23.58
CA VAL A 37 -20.47 -13.05 -22.44
C VAL A 37 -19.03 -12.59 -22.26
N PRO A 38 -18.78 -11.29 -22.02
CA PRO A 38 -17.44 -10.79 -21.77
C PRO A 38 -16.87 -11.39 -20.48
N VAL A 39 -15.57 -11.68 -20.44
CA VAL A 39 -14.91 -12.32 -19.29
C VAL A 39 -13.68 -11.53 -18.85
N ALA A 40 -13.53 -11.35 -17.53
CA ALA A 40 -12.33 -10.81 -16.90
C ALA A 40 -11.45 -11.93 -16.31
N THR A 41 -10.13 -11.75 -16.35
CA THR A 41 -9.18 -12.66 -15.70
C THR A 41 -8.02 -11.89 -15.11
N VAL A 42 -7.72 -12.13 -13.83
CA VAL A 42 -6.54 -11.57 -13.15
C VAL A 42 -5.26 -12.13 -13.79
N ASP A 43 -4.37 -11.25 -14.25
CA ASP A 43 -3.05 -11.60 -14.75
C ASP A 43 -2.01 -11.48 -13.64
N ALA A 44 -1.92 -12.52 -12.82
CA ALA A 44 -0.92 -12.59 -11.75
C ALA A 44 0.54 -12.55 -12.26
N THR A 45 0.78 -12.76 -13.56
CA THR A 45 2.15 -12.68 -14.12
C THR A 45 2.61 -11.24 -14.39
N SER A 46 1.66 -10.30 -14.41
CA SER A 46 1.93 -8.85 -14.51
C SER A 46 2.30 -8.20 -13.18
N ILE A 47 2.12 -8.91 -12.06
CA ILE A 47 2.44 -8.43 -10.72
C ILE A 47 3.95 -8.61 -10.48
N GLY A 48 4.63 -7.48 -10.26
CA GLY A 48 6.06 -7.43 -9.99
C GLY A 48 6.42 -7.74 -8.54
N THR A 49 7.64 -7.40 -8.17
CA THR A 49 8.08 -7.40 -6.77
C THR A 49 7.97 -5.96 -6.26
N ALA A 50 7.32 -5.78 -5.11
CA ALA A 50 7.28 -4.48 -4.47
C ALA A 50 8.64 -4.11 -3.87
N ASP A 51 8.97 -2.83 -3.92
CA ASP A 51 10.14 -2.27 -3.27
C ASP A 51 9.97 -2.27 -1.76
N SER A 52 11.07 -2.49 -1.04
CA SER A 52 11.20 -2.22 0.39
C SER A 52 11.85 -0.85 0.58
N VAL A 53 11.31 -0.04 1.48
CA VAL A 53 11.89 1.27 1.85
C VAL A 53 12.21 1.31 3.34
N SER A 54 13.02 2.29 3.74
CA SER A 54 13.32 2.54 5.15
C SER A 54 13.09 4.01 5.52
N VAL A 55 12.78 4.24 6.79
CA VAL A 55 12.78 5.55 7.44
C VAL A 55 13.52 5.42 8.76
N ASP A 56 14.06 6.53 9.26
CA ASP A 56 14.80 6.58 10.51
C ASP A 56 14.08 7.46 11.54
N GLU A 57 14.13 7.04 12.81
CA GLU A 57 13.55 7.79 13.92
C GLU A 57 14.45 8.92 14.40
N ASP A 58 15.75 8.86 14.12
CA ASP A 58 16.70 9.93 14.42
C ASP A 58 16.40 11.24 13.65
N ASP A 59 15.68 11.11 12.53
CA ASP A 59 15.15 12.20 11.72
C ASP A 59 13.92 12.91 12.32
N LEU A 60 13.29 12.34 13.35
CA LEU A 60 12.15 12.97 14.02
C LEU A 60 12.59 14.27 14.73
N GLY A 61 11.61 15.12 15.06
CA GLY A 61 11.91 16.44 15.65
C GLY A 61 12.64 16.39 16.99
N ASP A 62 12.57 15.25 17.68
CA ASP A 62 13.23 14.93 18.93
C ASP A 62 14.34 13.87 18.81
N GLY A 63 14.63 13.39 17.59
CA GLY A 63 15.72 12.46 17.29
C GLY A 63 17.11 13.13 17.25
N THR A 64 18.14 12.35 16.93
CA THR A 64 19.53 12.82 17.00
C THR A 64 20.08 13.48 15.73
N ASP A 65 19.42 13.33 14.57
CA ASP A 65 19.74 14.05 13.33
C ASP A 65 18.55 14.22 12.36
N GLY A 66 17.89 15.38 12.35
CA GLY A 66 16.87 15.71 11.34
C GLY A 66 17.40 16.00 9.92
N SER A 67 18.17 15.11 9.31
CA SER A 67 18.92 15.38 8.08
C SER A 67 18.31 14.78 6.81
N ASP A 68 17.59 13.67 6.96
CA ASP A 68 16.83 13.00 5.92
C ASP A 68 15.32 13.27 6.08
N GLY A 69 14.48 12.53 5.35
CA GLY A 69 13.05 12.78 5.25
C GLY A 69 12.24 11.69 5.93
N LEU A 70 11.21 12.09 6.69
CA LEU A 70 10.26 11.19 7.37
C LEU A 70 9.33 10.40 6.43
N SER A 71 9.49 10.54 5.12
CA SER A 71 8.63 9.88 4.12
C SER A 71 9.47 9.15 3.10
N ALA A 72 9.08 7.92 2.80
CA ALA A 72 9.69 7.09 1.78
C ALA A 72 8.63 6.53 0.83
N THR A 73 8.98 6.42 -0.45
CA THR A 73 8.09 5.93 -1.52
C THR A 73 8.72 4.73 -2.21
N GLY A 74 7.93 3.67 -2.40
CA GLY A 74 8.33 2.45 -3.11
C GLY A 74 7.35 2.06 -4.21
N ASP A 75 7.83 1.39 -5.26
CA ASP A 75 6.96 0.78 -6.29
C ASP A 75 6.29 -0.48 -5.72
N LEU A 76 4.99 -0.68 -5.95
CA LEU A 76 4.30 -1.93 -5.61
C LEU A 76 4.52 -3.04 -6.65
N GLY A 77 5.14 -2.71 -7.79
CA GLY A 77 5.31 -3.62 -8.92
C GLY A 77 4.03 -3.79 -9.75
N LEU A 78 3.07 -2.87 -9.62
CA LEU A 78 1.74 -2.96 -10.24
C LEU A 78 1.60 -2.13 -11.53
N GLY A 79 2.58 -1.29 -11.86
CA GLY A 79 2.50 -0.32 -12.96
C GLY A 79 2.96 -0.82 -14.34
N SER A 80 3.35 -2.09 -14.48
CA SER A 80 4.10 -2.56 -15.67
C SER A 80 3.24 -3.12 -16.81
N ALA A 81 1.99 -3.53 -16.52
CA ALA A 81 1.06 -4.10 -17.49
C ALA A 81 -0.38 -4.12 -16.93
N ASP A 82 -1.33 -4.60 -17.72
CA ASP A 82 -2.69 -4.88 -17.24
C ASP A 82 -2.65 -5.98 -16.17
N LEU A 83 -3.28 -5.68 -15.03
CA LEU A 83 -3.43 -6.56 -13.86
C LEU A 83 -4.66 -7.47 -14.00
N ILE A 84 -5.68 -7.00 -14.72
CA ILE A 84 -6.88 -7.77 -15.07
C ILE A 84 -7.09 -7.61 -16.56
N LYS A 85 -7.24 -8.71 -17.30
CA LYS A 85 -7.51 -8.70 -18.74
C LYS A 85 -9.00 -8.88 -18.98
N ILE A 86 -9.56 -8.12 -19.91
CA ILE A 86 -10.95 -8.20 -20.32
C ILE A 86 -11.01 -8.74 -21.75
N ASN A 87 -11.82 -9.77 -21.96
CA ASN A 87 -12.12 -10.32 -23.27
C ASN A 87 -13.60 -10.13 -23.58
N TYR A 88 -13.92 -9.20 -24.48
CA TYR A 88 -15.29 -8.93 -24.92
C TYR A 88 -15.86 -9.91 -25.95
N GLY A 89 -15.12 -10.97 -26.28
CA GLY A 89 -15.64 -11.99 -27.19
C GLY A 89 -15.87 -11.49 -28.62
N ALA A 90 -16.90 -12.03 -29.27
CA ALA A 90 -17.26 -11.81 -30.67
C ALA A 90 -17.98 -10.48 -30.89
N ASP A 91 -18.75 -10.02 -29.91
CA ASP A 91 -19.50 -8.77 -29.95
C ASP A 91 -18.59 -7.56 -29.82
N GLY A 92 -17.48 -7.72 -29.09
CA GLY A 92 -16.56 -6.65 -28.82
C GLY A 92 -17.13 -5.64 -27.83
N PRO A 93 -16.34 -4.62 -27.46
CA PRO A 93 -16.75 -3.68 -26.43
C PRO A 93 -17.91 -2.78 -26.86
N ALA A 94 -18.70 -2.31 -25.87
CA ALA A 94 -19.75 -1.32 -26.10
C ALA A 94 -19.22 -0.03 -26.74
N ASP A 95 -18.04 0.40 -26.27
CA ASP A 95 -17.38 1.62 -26.69
C ASP A 95 -16.06 1.34 -27.38
N ALA A 96 -15.78 2.06 -28.47
CA ALA A 96 -14.51 1.94 -29.21
C ALA A 96 -13.26 2.30 -28.38
N GLY A 97 -13.43 2.89 -27.19
CA GLY A 97 -12.38 3.23 -26.23
C GLY A 97 -12.38 2.36 -24.97
N ALA A 98 -13.21 1.33 -24.91
CA ALA A 98 -13.27 0.43 -23.77
C ALA A 98 -11.92 -0.21 -23.47
N PRO A 99 -11.53 -0.34 -22.19
CA PRO A 99 -10.29 -0.98 -21.81
C PRO A 99 -10.34 -2.48 -22.13
N THR A 100 -9.25 -3.01 -22.68
CA THR A 100 -9.06 -4.48 -22.82
C THR A 100 -8.31 -5.08 -21.63
N GLY A 101 -7.94 -4.23 -20.67
CA GLY A 101 -7.36 -4.60 -19.40
C GLY A 101 -7.37 -3.42 -18.45
N LEU A 102 -7.31 -3.74 -17.16
CA LEU A 102 -7.31 -2.81 -16.05
C LEU A 102 -5.90 -2.75 -15.47
N THR A 103 -5.45 -1.54 -15.20
CA THR A 103 -4.15 -1.22 -14.61
C THR A 103 -4.31 -0.89 -13.12
N ALA A 104 -3.22 -0.55 -12.44
CA ALA A 104 -3.27 -0.11 -11.05
C ALA A 104 -4.21 1.10 -10.83
N ALA A 105 -4.41 1.94 -11.85
CA ALA A 105 -5.23 3.14 -11.80
C ALA A 105 -6.74 2.86 -11.78
N ASP A 106 -7.14 1.66 -12.19
CA ASP A 106 -8.54 1.23 -12.32
C ASP A 106 -9.01 0.41 -11.09
N LEU A 107 -8.21 0.40 -10.03
CA LEU A 107 -8.45 -0.37 -8.80
C LEU A 107 -8.57 0.53 -7.58
N ASP A 108 -9.54 0.20 -6.72
CA ASP A 108 -9.66 0.72 -5.36
C ASP A 108 -8.89 -0.19 -4.39
N TYR A 109 -7.91 0.38 -3.67
CA TYR A 109 -7.05 -0.36 -2.75
C TYR A 109 -7.48 -0.27 -1.29
N SER A 110 -7.37 -1.40 -0.59
CA SER A 110 -7.56 -1.52 0.86
C SER A 110 -6.42 -2.31 1.50
N PHE A 111 -6.12 -2.02 2.77
CA PHE A 111 -5.14 -2.78 3.54
C PHE A 111 -5.83 -3.93 4.28
N ASP A 112 -5.19 -5.10 4.30
CA ASP A 112 -5.63 -6.20 5.16
C ASP A 112 -5.16 -5.96 6.60
N LEU A 113 -6.05 -5.39 7.41
CA LEU A 113 -5.78 -5.09 8.82
C LEU A 113 -5.62 -6.35 9.69
N THR A 114 -5.96 -7.54 9.17
CA THR A 114 -5.92 -8.79 9.97
C THR A 114 -4.52 -9.39 10.07
N ASN A 115 -3.60 -9.00 9.19
CA ASN A 115 -2.21 -9.48 9.19
C ASN A 115 -1.22 -8.48 9.80
N LEU A 116 -1.68 -7.34 10.29
CA LEU A 116 -0.82 -6.35 10.93
C LEU A 116 -0.38 -6.80 12.33
N PRO A 117 0.84 -6.44 12.78
CA PRO A 117 1.30 -6.71 14.13
C PRO A 117 0.38 -6.09 15.19
N THR A 118 0.25 -6.72 16.36
CA THR A 118 -0.68 -6.28 17.42
C THR A 118 0.01 -5.88 18.72
N ASP A 119 1.32 -6.06 18.78
CA ASP A 119 2.18 -5.88 19.94
C ASP A 119 3.11 -4.66 19.81
N LEU A 120 2.82 -3.77 18.85
CA LEU A 120 3.54 -2.53 18.66
C LEU A 120 3.10 -1.48 19.68
N THR A 121 4.07 -0.72 20.20
CA THR A 121 3.83 0.40 21.09
C THR A 121 4.61 1.64 20.63
N SER A 122 4.19 2.80 21.11
CA SER A 122 4.90 4.07 20.94
C SER A 122 4.78 4.85 22.24
N ASN A 123 5.92 5.16 22.86
CA ASN A 123 5.99 5.82 24.17
C ASN A 123 5.27 4.99 25.27
N GLY A 124 5.25 3.67 25.11
CA GLY A 124 4.57 2.71 25.97
C GLY A 124 3.06 2.56 25.75
N ASP A 125 2.47 3.34 24.83
CA ASP A 125 1.05 3.25 24.46
C ASP A 125 0.86 2.28 23.30
N ALA A 126 -0.23 1.50 23.30
CA ALA A 126 -0.50 0.52 22.26
C ALA A 126 -0.85 1.20 20.93
N ILE A 127 -0.28 0.71 19.84
CA ILE A 127 -0.60 1.15 18.48
C ILE A 127 -1.82 0.38 17.96
N THR A 128 -2.75 1.12 17.37
CA THR A 128 -3.91 0.58 16.64
C THR A 128 -3.95 1.09 15.21
N PHE A 129 -4.58 0.33 14.33
CA PHE A 129 -4.65 0.64 12.90
C PHE A 129 -6.06 0.98 12.48
N THR A 130 -6.19 2.09 11.75
CA THR A 130 -7.42 2.44 11.04
C THR A 130 -7.10 2.70 9.58
N GLN A 131 -8.08 2.49 8.71
CA GLN A 131 -7.98 2.89 7.31
C GLN A 131 -9.19 3.72 6.91
N SER A 132 -8.95 4.81 6.19
CA SER A 132 -10.01 5.60 5.55
C SER A 132 -9.50 6.17 4.24
N ASN A 133 -10.34 6.14 3.19
CA ASN A 133 -10.03 6.71 1.87
C ASN A 133 -8.68 6.26 1.30
N GLY A 134 -8.35 4.97 1.40
CA GLY A 134 -7.08 4.42 0.89
C GLY A 134 -5.83 4.73 1.72
N VAL A 135 -5.98 5.40 2.87
CA VAL A 135 -4.87 5.72 3.78
C VAL A 135 -5.01 4.93 5.07
N LEU A 136 -3.98 4.15 5.40
CA LEU A 136 -3.83 3.50 6.70
C LEU A 136 -3.13 4.46 7.66
N THR A 137 -3.62 4.53 8.89
CA THR A 137 -3.07 5.35 9.97
C THR A 137 -2.85 4.46 11.18
N ALA A 138 -1.61 4.42 11.65
CA ALA A 138 -1.22 3.86 12.94
C ALA A 138 -1.37 4.93 14.01
N THR A 139 -2.04 4.63 15.11
CA THR A 139 -2.31 5.57 16.20
C THR A 139 -2.00 4.93 17.54
N ALA A 140 -1.14 5.57 18.31
CA ALA A 140 -0.88 5.23 19.70
C ALA A 140 -1.97 5.86 20.57
N ASP A 141 -2.64 5.06 21.39
CA ASP A 141 -3.69 5.52 22.30
C ASP A 141 -3.34 5.18 23.76
N ALA A 142 -3.08 6.21 24.56
CA ALA A 142 -2.90 6.11 26.01
C ALA A 142 -4.22 5.88 26.78
N GLY A 143 -5.34 5.83 26.06
CA GLY A 143 -6.70 5.86 26.55
C GLY A 143 -7.21 7.30 26.72
N GLY A 144 -8.36 7.62 26.13
CA GLY A 144 -9.06 8.90 26.35
C GLY A 144 -9.15 9.75 25.09
N THR A 145 -8.55 10.94 25.09
CA THR A 145 -8.54 11.87 23.94
C THR A 145 -7.13 12.13 23.40
N ASP A 146 -6.14 11.39 23.88
CA ASP A 146 -4.72 11.62 23.64
C ASP A 146 -4.19 10.64 22.58
N GLU A 147 -4.94 10.49 21.49
CA GLU A 147 -4.54 9.72 20.31
C GLU A 147 -3.41 10.45 19.57
N ARG A 148 -2.29 9.75 19.33
CA ARG A 148 -1.15 10.28 18.58
C ARG A 148 -0.92 9.47 17.31
N PRO A 149 -0.93 10.09 16.11
CA PRO A 149 -0.55 9.39 14.89
C PRO A 149 0.92 9.02 14.94
N VAL A 150 1.25 7.76 14.68
CA VAL A 150 2.63 7.25 14.66
C VAL A 150 3.16 7.22 13.24
N PHE A 151 2.38 6.69 12.31
CA PHE A 151 2.70 6.75 10.89
C PHE A 151 1.45 6.63 10.02
N THR A 152 1.61 6.95 8.74
CA THR A 152 0.60 6.73 7.71
C THR A 152 1.17 5.99 6.51
N VAL A 153 0.32 5.21 5.85
CA VAL A 153 0.65 4.51 4.60
C VAL A 153 -0.46 4.77 3.58
N SER A 154 -0.10 5.25 2.41
CA SER A 154 -1.04 5.55 1.32
C SER A 154 -0.58 4.91 0.02
N ILE A 155 -1.54 4.49 -0.80
CA ILE A 155 -1.30 3.93 -2.14
C ILE A 155 -1.70 4.97 -3.18
N ASP A 156 -0.82 5.22 -4.15
CA ASP A 156 -1.14 6.00 -5.34
C ASP A 156 -1.48 5.04 -6.50
N PRO A 157 -2.77 4.86 -6.82
CA PRO A 157 -3.19 3.95 -7.88
C PRO A 157 -2.69 4.39 -9.27
N ALA A 158 -2.46 5.69 -9.49
CA ALA A 158 -2.02 6.20 -10.79
C ALA A 158 -0.58 5.79 -11.12
N THR A 159 0.27 5.64 -10.10
CA THR A 159 1.67 5.24 -10.25
C THR A 159 1.91 3.79 -9.86
N GLY A 160 1.00 3.18 -9.10
CA GLY A 160 1.22 1.87 -8.50
C GLY A 160 2.29 1.90 -7.41
N SER A 161 2.49 3.06 -6.76
CA SER A 161 3.47 3.23 -5.68
C SER A 161 2.77 3.39 -4.33
N TYR A 162 3.50 3.12 -3.25
CA TYR A 162 3.07 3.46 -1.89
C TYR A 162 3.97 4.53 -1.29
N THR A 163 3.43 5.29 -0.36
CA THR A 163 4.19 6.24 0.47
C THR A 163 3.95 5.93 1.93
N PHE A 164 5.05 5.71 2.66
CA PHE A 164 5.08 5.64 4.11
C PHE A 164 5.47 7.02 4.66
N THR A 165 4.91 7.43 5.79
CA THR A 165 5.31 8.65 6.49
C THR A 165 5.31 8.43 7.99
N LEU A 166 6.48 8.57 8.60
CA LEU A 166 6.70 8.53 10.04
C LEU A 166 6.33 9.87 10.69
N VAL A 167 5.71 9.81 11.86
CA VAL A 167 5.17 10.98 12.58
C VAL A 167 5.55 10.98 14.05
N ASP A 168 5.57 9.81 14.68
CA ASP A 168 6.03 9.57 16.06
C ASP A 168 6.92 8.31 16.06
N GLN A 169 7.77 8.17 17.08
CA GLN A 169 8.64 7.02 17.24
C GLN A 169 7.87 5.74 17.59
N MET A 170 8.49 4.59 17.38
CA MET A 170 8.02 3.28 17.82
C MET A 170 8.93 2.75 18.93
N ASP A 171 8.35 2.02 19.87
CA ASP A 171 9.18 1.41 20.92
C ASP A 171 9.87 0.17 20.36
N HIS A 172 11.20 0.20 20.40
CA HIS A 172 12.09 -0.85 19.90
C HIS A 172 12.53 -1.84 20.99
N GLU A 173 12.92 -3.05 20.58
CA GLU A 173 13.59 -4.00 21.47
C GLU A 173 14.96 -3.48 21.90
N THR A 174 15.36 -3.74 23.15
CA THR A 174 16.64 -3.20 23.66
C THR A 174 17.85 -3.73 22.90
N ALA A 175 18.57 -2.85 22.21
CA ALA A 175 19.82 -3.15 21.50
C ALA A 175 21.00 -2.27 21.97
N ASN A 176 22.21 -2.62 21.51
CA ASN A 176 23.38 -1.74 21.61
C ASN A 176 23.58 -1.07 20.26
N GLY A 177 23.13 0.18 20.12
CA GLY A 177 23.06 0.86 18.83
C GLY A 177 21.68 0.70 18.20
N GLU A 178 21.53 1.16 16.96
CA GLU A 178 20.29 1.10 16.19
C GLU A 178 19.84 -0.36 16.00
N ASN A 179 18.53 -0.56 15.98
CA ASN A 179 17.90 -1.78 15.48
C ASN A 179 16.77 -1.41 14.51
N VAL A 180 16.25 -2.43 13.83
CA VAL A 180 15.26 -2.25 12.75
C VAL A 180 14.00 -3.02 13.09
N GLU A 181 12.86 -2.34 13.05
CA GLU A 181 11.54 -2.94 13.08
C GLU A 181 10.98 -3.01 11.66
N GLY A 182 10.81 -4.24 11.15
CA GLY A 182 10.33 -4.48 9.79
C GLY A 182 8.82 -4.69 9.77
N LEU A 183 8.08 -3.73 9.22
CA LEU A 183 6.63 -3.82 9.07
C LEU A 183 6.26 -4.38 7.69
N THR A 184 5.34 -5.33 7.66
CA THR A 184 4.77 -5.86 6.41
C THR A 184 3.33 -5.42 6.25
N PHE A 185 2.97 -4.97 5.06
CA PHE A 185 1.63 -4.53 4.71
C PHE A 185 1.11 -5.38 3.55
N ASP A 186 -0.09 -5.93 3.73
CA ASP A 186 -0.83 -6.63 2.69
C ASP A 186 -1.96 -5.73 2.16
N ILE A 187 -2.08 -5.69 0.83
CA ILE A 187 -3.10 -4.88 0.15
C ILE A 187 -3.94 -5.71 -0.80
N VAL A 188 -5.18 -5.29 -0.98
CA VAL A 188 -6.13 -5.83 -1.96
C VAL A 188 -6.66 -4.69 -2.81
N GLY A 189 -6.43 -4.79 -4.12
CA GLY A 189 -7.04 -3.93 -5.14
C GLY A 189 -8.24 -4.62 -5.79
N ALA A 190 -9.40 -3.98 -5.74
CA ALA A 190 -10.62 -4.43 -6.42
C ALA A 190 -10.97 -3.44 -7.57
N PRO A 191 -11.57 -3.90 -8.68
CA PRO A 191 -11.99 -3.00 -9.75
C PRO A 191 -12.87 -1.86 -9.22
N ASP A 192 -12.55 -0.64 -9.65
CA ASP A 192 -13.29 0.56 -9.24
C ASP A 192 -14.69 0.62 -9.89
N ALA A 193 -15.50 1.59 -9.46
CA ALA A 193 -16.85 1.75 -9.97
C ALA A 193 -16.93 2.05 -11.47
N ALA A 194 -15.88 2.61 -12.08
CA ALA A 194 -15.85 2.90 -13.51
C ALA A 194 -15.54 1.65 -14.32
N ALA A 195 -14.55 0.86 -13.88
CA ALA A 195 -14.22 -0.44 -14.45
C ALA A 195 -15.40 -1.41 -14.38
N LEU A 196 -16.15 -1.41 -13.26
CA LEU A 196 -17.34 -2.25 -13.09
C LEU A 196 -18.54 -1.82 -13.95
N ALA A 197 -18.53 -0.61 -14.51
CA ALA A 197 -19.61 -0.12 -15.37
C ALA A 197 -19.42 -0.48 -16.84
N GLU A 198 -18.28 -1.07 -17.20
CA GLU A 198 -17.96 -1.49 -18.56
C GLU A 198 -18.82 -2.69 -18.99
N MET A 199 -19.25 -2.69 -20.25
CA MET A 199 -20.12 -3.70 -20.84
C MET A 199 -19.69 -3.94 -22.30
N ASP A 200 -20.18 -5.02 -22.89
CA ASP A 200 -20.03 -5.24 -24.32
C ASP A 200 -21.14 -4.55 -25.14
N LEU A 201 -21.13 -4.80 -26.46
CA LEU A 201 -22.03 -4.15 -27.41
C LEU A 201 -23.53 -4.44 -27.18
N ASP A 202 -23.83 -5.58 -26.60
CA ASP A 202 -25.19 -6.04 -26.35
C ASP A 202 -25.68 -5.70 -24.91
N GLN A 203 -24.75 -5.20 -24.08
CA GLN A 203 -24.89 -4.77 -22.68
C GLN A 203 -24.90 -5.93 -21.67
N ASP A 204 -24.07 -6.94 -21.90
CA ASP A 204 -23.71 -7.95 -20.90
C ASP A 204 -22.61 -7.41 -19.96
N GLU A 205 -22.73 -7.74 -18.67
CA GLU A 205 -21.69 -7.38 -17.70
C GLU A 205 -20.51 -8.35 -17.83
N ILE A 206 -19.32 -7.88 -17.48
CA ILE A 206 -18.09 -8.66 -17.57
C ILE A 206 -18.06 -9.72 -16.45
N ASP A 207 -18.17 -10.99 -16.83
CA ASP A 207 -18.12 -12.12 -15.91
C ASP A 207 -16.76 -12.18 -15.17
N GLY A 208 -16.82 -12.46 -13.88
CA GLY A 208 -15.65 -12.53 -13.00
C GLY A 208 -15.06 -11.18 -12.60
N LEU A 209 -15.46 -10.05 -13.19
CA LEU A 209 -14.84 -8.76 -12.91
C LEU A 209 -15.12 -8.28 -11.48
N ALA A 210 -16.39 -8.24 -11.07
CA ALA A 210 -16.79 -7.77 -9.74
C ALA A 210 -16.19 -8.55 -8.56
N GLY A 211 -15.80 -9.81 -8.79
CA GLY A 211 -15.14 -10.65 -7.78
C GLY A 211 -13.61 -10.69 -7.89
N SER A 212 -13.04 -10.08 -8.93
CA SER A 212 -11.59 -10.07 -9.16
C SER A 212 -10.87 -9.24 -8.11
N GLN A 213 -9.74 -9.76 -7.64
CA GLN A 213 -8.88 -9.10 -6.65
C GLN A 213 -7.43 -9.26 -7.05
N VAL A 214 -6.67 -8.17 -6.91
CA VAL A 214 -5.22 -8.13 -7.07
C VAL A 214 -4.62 -7.93 -5.68
N THR A 215 -3.81 -8.88 -5.23
CA THR A 215 -3.18 -8.82 -3.90
C THR A 215 -1.68 -8.57 -4.02
N GLN A 216 -1.11 -7.75 -3.14
CA GLN A 216 0.32 -7.50 -3.07
C GLN A 216 0.75 -7.29 -1.62
N SER A 217 2.01 -7.63 -1.33
CA SER A 217 2.65 -7.36 -0.03
C SER A 217 3.90 -6.51 -0.23
N PHE A 218 4.19 -5.61 0.71
CA PHE A 218 5.43 -4.82 0.74
C PHE A 218 5.88 -4.62 2.18
N SER A 219 7.15 -4.21 2.36
CA SER A 219 7.72 -3.99 3.68
C SER A 219 8.32 -2.59 3.82
N VAL A 220 8.28 -2.07 5.05
CA VAL A 220 8.95 -0.85 5.45
C VAL A 220 9.79 -1.15 6.68
N ASP A 221 11.06 -0.78 6.62
CA ASP A 221 11.98 -0.87 7.75
C ASP A 221 11.98 0.47 8.50
N ILE A 222 11.79 0.42 9.82
CA ILE A 222 11.87 1.59 10.71
C ILE A 222 13.12 1.39 11.57
N VAL A 223 14.07 2.31 11.45
CA VAL A 223 15.34 2.28 12.18
C VAL A 223 15.19 3.06 13.49
N ASP A 224 15.63 2.45 14.59
CA ASP A 224 15.65 3.03 15.95
C ASP A 224 16.73 4.10 16.09
N ASP A 225 16.44 5.20 16.78
CA ASP A 225 17.42 6.22 17.14
C ASP A 225 18.32 5.74 18.29
N ILE A 226 19.57 6.19 18.30
CA ILE A 226 20.50 5.93 19.40
C ILE A 226 20.62 7.13 20.34
N PRO A 227 20.47 6.96 21.66
CA PRO A 227 20.57 8.09 22.58
C PRO A 227 21.98 8.70 22.57
N VAL A 228 22.09 9.97 22.20
CA VAL A 228 23.35 10.73 22.23
C VAL A 228 23.46 11.57 23.50
N ALA A 229 24.51 11.35 24.28
CA ALA A 229 24.83 12.21 25.41
C ALA A 229 25.39 13.56 24.95
N SER A 230 24.63 14.64 25.11
CA SER A 230 25.15 16.00 24.94
C SER A 230 25.82 16.49 26.23
N VAL A 231 27.06 16.98 26.12
CA VAL A 231 27.76 17.60 27.26
C VAL A 231 27.20 19.02 27.43
N GLY A 232 26.22 19.17 28.31
CA GLY A 232 25.57 20.45 28.63
C GLY A 232 26.41 21.40 29.50
N HIS A 233 27.64 21.05 29.87
CA HIS A 233 28.54 21.99 30.51
C HIS A 233 29.30 22.79 29.45
N THR A 234 29.11 24.10 29.45
CA THR A 234 30.18 25.01 29.03
C THR A 234 31.29 24.82 30.07
N GLU A 235 32.12 23.79 29.88
CA GLU A 235 33.37 23.67 30.61
C GLU A 235 34.18 24.91 30.23
N ASN A 236 34.15 25.92 31.11
CA ASN A 236 35.22 26.88 31.10
C ASN A 236 36.46 26.03 31.37
N ALA A 237 37.36 25.87 30.39
CA ALA A 237 38.49 24.93 30.44
C ALA A 237 39.41 25.10 31.68
N ALA A 238 39.19 26.15 32.48
CA ALA A 238 39.79 26.37 33.79
C ALA A 238 39.19 25.55 34.96
N GLN A 239 37.99 24.97 34.83
CA GLN A 239 37.32 24.26 35.93
C GLN A 239 37.58 22.74 35.95
N LEU A 240 38.04 22.17 34.84
CA LEU A 240 38.42 20.75 34.74
C LEU A 240 39.79 20.42 35.35
N ALA A 241 40.47 21.41 35.95
CA ALA A 241 41.70 21.24 36.70
C ALA A 241 41.58 21.86 38.10
N ALA A 242 40.53 21.49 38.85
CA ALA A 242 40.61 21.59 40.31
C ALA A 242 41.28 20.30 40.82
N THR A 243 42.58 20.36 41.06
CA THR A 243 43.22 19.39 41.97
C THR A 243 42.72 19.71 43.36
N VAL A 244 41.94 18.82 43.96
CA VAL A 244 41.66 18.88 45.39
C VAL A 244 42.93 18.38 46.07
N ASP A 245 43.57 19.23 46.86
CA ASP A 245 44.65 18.76 47.74
C ASP A 245 43.98 18.08 48.94
N GLU A 246 44.37 16.83 49.25
CA GLU A 246 43.90 16.15 50.45
C GLU A 246 44.38 16.88 51.73
N ASP A 247 45.39 17.75 51.60
CA ASP A 247 45.83 18.63 52.68
C ASP A 247 44.84 19.77 53.01
N ASP A 248 43.82 20.03 52.17
CA ASP A 248 42.73 20.98 52.48
C ASP A 248 41.65 20.38 53.42
N LEU A 249 41.78 19.10 53.79
CA LEU A 249 40.95 18.48 54.82
C LEU A 249 41.36 18.94 56.23
N SER A 250 40.43 18.84 57.19
CA SER A 250 40.67 19.30 58.57
C SER A 250 41.81 18.57 59.31
N ASP A 251 42.28 17.46 58.75
CA ASP A 251 43.40 16.63 59.23
C ASP A 251 44.62 16.65 58.29
N GLY A 252 44.64 17.56 57.31
CA GLY A 252 45.76 17.78 56.39
C GLY A 252 47.05 18.23 57.08
N THR A 253 48.19 17.96 56.45
CA THR A 253 49.51 18.00 57.11
C THR A 253 50.39 19.18 56.69
N ASP A 254 49.89 20.14 55.91
CA ASP A 254 50.68 21.27 55.44
C ASP A 254 50.77 22.40 56.49
N GLY A 255 51.92 22.40 57.17
CA GLY A 255 52.31 23.51 58.03
C GLY A 255 52.60 24.75 57.21
N SER A 256 51.65 25.67 57.13
CA SER A 256 51.83 27.10 56.85
C SER A 256 52.67 27.46 55.62
N GLN A 257 52.02 27.84 54.50
CA GLN A 257 52.51 28.96 53.69
C GLN A 257 51.38 29.71 52.97
N GLY A 258 51.11 30.93 53.47
CA GLY A 258 50.86 32.14 52.69
C GLY A 258 49.81 32.13 51.57
N THR A 259 48.69 32.81 51.84
CA THR A 259 47.79 33.37 50.82
C THR A 259 48.55 34.14 49.74
N SER A 260 48.31 33.87 48.46
CA SER A 260 48.52 34.86 47.41
C SER A 260 47.67 34.59 46.16
N VAL A 261 46.73 35.51 45.95
CA VAL A 261 45.94 35.94 44.75
C VAL A 261 45.36 34.86 43.84
#